data_AF-A0A660KMY4-F1
#
_entry.id   AF-A0A660KMY4-F1
#
_cell.length_a   1.000
_cell.length_b   1.000
_cell.length_c   1.000
_cell.angle_alpha   90.00
_cell.angle_beta   90.00
_cell.angle_gamma   90.00
#
_symmetry.space_group_name_H-M   'P 1'
#
loop_
_entity.id
_entity.type
_entity.pdbx_description
1 polymer ?
#
loop_
_entity_poly.entity_id
_entity_poly.type
_entity_poly.pdbx_seq_one_letter_code
_entity_poly.pdbx_strand_id
1 'polypeptide(L)'
;MEQSYLPSQTPSGLRRLREEDLENLRGNGEGERKSFERIYNYDVYNDLGDPDKSLKLQRPVLGGKEHPYPRRCRTGRPHCDSDPRSEKRRNRFYVPRDECFLEIKQLTFSDTGGDVLRFETPEAMNRDKFFWFRDEEFARQTLSGLNPYSIQLVTEWPLKSKLELDIYGPPKSAITTEMIEEEIGGLMSVDKKLFMLDYHDILLPFVDKVRRLEGTTVYGSRTLFFLTKDGTLRPLAIEFTCPPMDGKQQWKQVFRPSWYSTCIWLWRIAKAHVLAHDSGYQQLVSHW
;
A
#
# COMPACT_ATOMS: atom_id res chain seq x y z
N MET A 1 32.78 -30.38 -8.90
CA MET A 1 31.54 -30.26 -8.10
C MET A 1 31.67 -29.00 -7.27
N GLU A 2 30.69 -28.11 -7.33
CA GLU A 2 30.58 -27.02 -6.36
C GLU A 2 30.12 -27.62 -5.02
N GLN A 3 30.78 -27.23 -3.92
CA GLN A 3 30.56 -27.81 -2.60
C GLN A 3 30.31 -26.68 -1.61
N SER A 4 29.26 -26.76 -0.82
CA SER A 4 28.86 -25.73 0.14
C SER A 4 29.39 -26.03 1.54
N TYR A 5 29.87 -25.00 2.25
CA TYR A 5 30.48 -25.13 3.57
C TYR A 5 29.94 -24.10 4.57
N LEU A 6 29.54 -24.58 5.75
CA LEU A 6 29.37 -23.69 6.92
C LEU A 6 30.71 -23.04 7.29
N PRO A 7 30.73 -21.88 7.97
CA PRO A 7 31.97 -21.23 8.38
C PRO A 7 32.93 -22.18 9.12
N SER A 8 32.43 -23.00 10.03
CA SER A 8 33.19 -24.00 10.79
C SER A 8 33.80 -25.13 9.95
N GLN A 9 33.22 -25.42 8.78
CA GLN A 9 33.64 -26.49 7.87
C GLN A 9 34.55 -25.99 6.74
N THR A 10 34.83 -24.68 6.69
CA THR A 10 35.68 -24.10 5.64
C THR A 10 37.09 -24.72 5.70
N PRO A 11 37.60 -25.29 4.59
CA PRO A 11 38.96 -25.80 4.50
C PRO A 11 39.97 -24.75 4.99
N SER A 12 40.94 -25.17 5.80
CA SER A 12 41.87 -24.24 6.48
C SER A 12 42.55 -23.27 5.53
N GLY A 13 42.96 -23.72 4.34
CA GLY A 13 43.59 -22.90 3.30
C GLY A 13 42.69 -21.83 2.67
N LEU A 14 41.36 -21.94 2.83
CA LEU A 14 40.38 -20.99 2.27
C LEU A 14 39.78 -20.04 3.29
N ARG A 15 40.03 -20.22 4.59
CA ARG A 15 39.42 -19.41 5.66
C ARG A 15 39.74 -17.92 5.51
N ARG A 16 41.01 -17.59 5.31
CA ARG A 16 41.47 -16.20 5.10
C ARG A 16 40.80 -15.58 3.87
N LEU A 17 40.75 -16.29 2.74
CA LEU A 17 40.15 -15.79 1.51
C LEU A 17 38.64 -15.54 1.68
N ARG A 18 37.95 -16.40 2.43
CA ARG A 18 36.53 -16.23 2.76
C ARG A 18 36.30 -14.98 3.61
N GLU A 19 37.16 -14.73 4.60
CA GLU A 19 37.08 -13.54 5.46
C GLU A 19 37.37 -12.26 4.67
N GLU A 20 38.42 -12.25 3.85
CA GLU A 20 38.79 -11.12 3.00
C GLU A 20 37.70 -10.76 1.99
N ASP A 21 37.06 -11.76 1.36
CA ASP A 21 35.93 -11.51 0.46
C ASP A 21 34.75 -10.87 1.20
N LEU A 22 34.42 -11.34 2.41
CA LEU A 22 33.35 -10.74 3.23
C LEU A 22 33.67 -9.29 3.64
N GLU A 23 34.92 -8.97 3.95
CA GLU A 23 35.34 -7.59 4.24
C GLU A 23 35.21 -6.70 3.00
N ASN A 24 35.64 -7.19 1.84
CA ASN A 24 35.49 -6.50 0.56
C ASN A 24 34.01 -6.25 0.21
N LEU A 25 33.13 -7.22 0.47
CA LEU A 25 31.68 -7.10 0.25
C LEU A 25 31.03 -6.09 1.20
N ARG A 26 31.53 -5.91 2.44
CA ARG A 26 31.01 -4.90 3.38
C ARG A 26 31.51 -3.49 3.06
N GLY A 27 32.74 -3.40 2.58
CA GLY A 27 33.45 -2.14 2.39
C GLY A 27 33.66 -1.38 3.70
N ASN A 28 34.04 -0.10 3.59
CA ASN A 28 34.39 0.75 4.73
C ASN A 28 33.27 1.73 5.16
N GLY A 29 32.11 1.71 4.48
CA GLY A 29 30.98 2.61 4.76
C GLY A 29 31.14 4.04 4.24
N GLU A 30 32.21 4.36 3.52
CA GLU A 30 32.50 5.69 3.00
C GLU A 30 32.47 5.73 1.48
N GLY A 31 32.51 6.94 0.89
CA GLY A 31 32.60 7.15 -0.56
C GLY A 31 31.32 6.89 -1.36
N GLU A 32 31.27 7.46 -2.57
CA GLU A 32 30.20 7.22 -3.55
C GLU A 32 30.43 5.90 -4.26
N ARG A 33 29.39 5.06 -4.32
CA ARG A 33 29.45 3.73 -4.93
C ARG A 33 29.58 3.79 -6.45
N LYS A 34 30.38 2.88 -7.02
CA LYS A 34 30.64 2.77 -8.47
C LYS A 34 30.02 1.52 -9.05
N SER A 35 29.63 1.55 -10.32
CA SER A 35 28.83 0.50 -10.98
C SER A 35 29.49 -0.89 -11.04
N PHE A 36 30.81 -0.98 -10.88
CA PHE A 36 31.57 -2.24 -10.85
C PHE A 36 31.77 -2.79 -9.43
N GLU A 37 31.42 -2.02 -8.39
CA GLU A 37 31.60 -2.43 -7.00
C GLU A 37 30.55 -3.46 -6.57
N ARG A 38 30.94 -4.36 -5.67
CA ARG A 38 30.09 -5.39 -5.07
C ARG A 38 29.89 -5.13 -3.57
N ILE A 39 29.79 -3.86 -3.19
CA ILE A 39 29.75 -3.43 -1.79
C ILE A 39 28.30 -3.33 -1.31
N TYR A 40 27.95 -4.08 -0.28
CA TYR A 40 26.65 -4.12 0.36
C TYR A 40 26.74 -3.39 1.70
N ASN A 41 25.97 -2.30 1.84
CA ASN A 41 25.86 -1.57 3.09
C ASN A 41 24.48 -0.90 3.19
N TYR A 42 24.14 -0.41 4.37
CA TYR A 42 22.83 0.13 4.70
C TYR A 42 22.82 1.64 4.70
N ASP A 43 21.67 2.20 4.33
CA ASP A 43 21.36 3.60 4.50
C ASP A 43 19.84 3.79 4.63
N VAL A 44 19.41 5.00 4.99
CA VAL A 44 18.01 5.39 5.13
C VAL A 44 17.43 5.87 3.79
N TYR A 45 16.10 5.96 3.68
CA TYR A 45 15.44 6.56 2.53
C TYR A 45 15.46 8.09 2.67
N ASN A 46 16.60 8.69 2.36
CA ASN A 46 16.81 10.13 2.24
C ASN A 46 17.04 10.59 0.79
N ASP A 47 16.81 9.72 -0.17
CA ASP A 47 17.08 9.93 -1.60
C ASP A 47 15.81 9.99 -2.47
N LEU A 48 14.63 10.08 -1.84
CA LEU A 48 13.35 10.18 -2.52
C LEU A 48 13.03 11.60 -2.99
N GLY A 49 13.42 12.61 -2.21
CA GLY A 49 13.18 14.03 -2.49
C GLY A 49 14.18 14.65 -3.47
N ASP A 50 13.84 15.83 -3.99
CA ASP A 50 14.73 16.63 -4.84
C ASP A 50 14.66 18.13 -4.49
N PRO A 51 15.09 18.51 -3.27
CA PRO A 51 14.93 19.87 -2.76
C PRO A 51 15.78 20.92 -3.51
N ASP A 52 16.89 20.51 -4.14
CA ASP A 52 17.75 21.39 -4.95
C ASP A 52 17.00 21.88 -6.20
N LYS A 53 16.10 21.06 -6.77
CA LYS A 53 15.24 21.47 -7.88
C LYS A 53 14.07 22.32 -7.43
N SER A 54 13.42 21.97 -6.33
CA SER A 54 12.33 22.74 -5.73
C SER A 54 12.05 22.31 -4.30
N LEU A 55 11.83 23.26 -3.40
CA LEU A 55 11.39 22.97 -2.03
C LEU A 55 10.10 22.14 -1.95
N LYS A 56 9.22 22.21 -2.97
CA LYS A 56 8.00 21.37 -3.04
C LYS A 56 8.31 19.87 -3.20
N LEU A 57 9.51 19.53 -3.67
CA LEU A 57 9.99 18.17 -3.86
C LEU A 57 10.77 17.64 -2.65
N GLN A 58 10.90 18.42 -1.57
CA GLN A 58 11.45 17.92 -0.32
C GLN A 58 10.57 16.81 0.26
N ARG A 59 11.19 15.76 0.80
CA ARG A 59 10.51 14.64 1.44
C ARG A 59 11.17 14.35 2.79
N PRO A 60 10.41 13.86 3.78
CA PRO A 60 10.99 13.44 5.04
C PRO A 60 11.90 12.22 4.84
N VAL A 61 12.92 12.11 5.68
CA VAL A 61 13.80 10.93 5.72
C VAL A 61 13.07 9.77 6.39
N LEU A 62 13.02 8.60 5.72
CA LEU A 62 12.43 7.38 6.30
C LEU A 62 13.54 6.42 6.75
N GLY A 63 13.47 5.96 8.01
CA GLY A 63 14.46 5.09 8.65
C GLY A 63 14.94 5.57 10.02
N GLY A 64 14.41 6.67 10.55
CA GLY A 64 14.75 7.24 11.86
C GLY A 64 13.81 6.81 12.99
N LYS A 65 13.90 7.49 14.15
CA LYS A 65 12.95 7.30 15.26
C LYS A 65 11.56 7.86 14.95
N GLU A 66 11.51 9.00 14.27
CA GLU A 66 10.25 9.68 13.91
C GLU A 66 9.50 8.98 12.78
N HIS A 67 10.24 8.47 11.79
CA HIS A 67 9.70 7.68 10.69
C HIS A 67 10.45 6.35 10.60
N PRO A 68 10.11 5.35 11.44
CA PRO A 68 10.71 4.02 11.35
C PRO A 68 10.46 3.41 9.97
N TYR A 69 11.52 2.89 9.36
CA TYR A 69 11.43 2.28 8.03
C TYR A 69 12.60 1.31 7.80
N PRO A 70 12.43 0.24 6.99
CA PRO A 70 13.53 -0.59 6.55
C PRO A 70 14.69 0.21 5.95
N ARG A 71 15.90 -0.33 6.07
CA ARG A 71 17.09 0.23 5.41
C ARG A 71 17.11 -0.19 3.95
N ARG A 72 17.73 0.64 3.12
CA ARG A 72 18.01 0.36 1.71
C ARG A 72 19.51 0.21 1.48
N CYS A 73 19.89 -0.19 0.26
CA CYS A 73 21.30 -0.27 -0.14
C CYS A 73 21.93 1.13 -0.18
N ARG A 74 23.04 1.32 0.53
CA ARG A 74 23.80 2.57 0.54
C ARG A 74 24.35 2.87 -0.86
N THR A 75 24.24 4.12 -1.28
CA THR A 75 24.76 4.61 -2.56
C THR A 75 25.86 5.65 -2.39
N GLY A 76 25.83 6.41 -1.28
CA GLY A 76 26.90 7.33 -0.90
C GLY A 76 27.07 8.52 -1.84
N ARG A 77 26.05 8.90 -2.61
CA ARG A 77 26.09 10.13 -3.41
C ARG A 77 26.15 11.34 -2.47
N PRO A 78 26.64 12.49 -2.96
CA PRO A 78 26.68 13.71 -2.16
C PRO A 78 25.28 14.12 -1.70
N HIS A 79 25.22 14.83 -0.57
CA HIS A 79 23.99 15.43 -0.07
C HIS A 79 23.53 16.62 -0.93
N CYS A 80 22.24 16.92 -0.88
CA CYS A 80 21.65 18.10 -1.50
C CYS A 80 22.21 19.38 -0.87
N ASP A 81 22.41 20.42 -1.69
CA ASP A 81 22.96 21.68 -1.21
C ASP A 81 21.93 22.43 -0.34
N SER A 82 20.64 22.28 -0.66
CA SER A 82 19.50 22.86 0.05
C SER A 82 19.08 22.12 1.32
N ASP A 83 19.38 20.83 1.44
CA ASP A 83 19.06 20.00 2.60
C ASP A 83 20.13 18.91 2.80
N PRO A 84 21.10 19.13 3.71
CA PRO A 84 22.19 18.18 3.97
C PRO A 84 21.72 16.81 4.48
N ARG A 85 20.45 16.64 4.87
CA ARG A 85 19.92 15.33 5.27
C ARG A 85 19.50 14.49 4.08
N SER A 86 19.23 15.12 2.94
CA SER A 86 18.78 14.48 1.70
C SER A 86 19.97 14.14 0.81
N GLU A 87 19.98 12.95 0.19
CA GLU A 87 20.99 12.53 -0.78
C GLU A 87 20.58 13.00 -2.19
N LYS A 88 21.52 13.50 -3.00
CA LYS A 88 21.24 14.00 -4.35
C LYS A 88 20.67 12.89 -5.24
N ARG A 89 19.59 13.23 -5.96
CA ARG A 89 18.92 12.32 -6.89
C ARG A 89 19.70 12.21 -8.21
N ARG A 90 19.71 11.01 -8.80
CA ARG A 90 20.24 10.73 -10.15
C ARG A 90 19.32 9.79 -10.92
N ASN A 91 19.53 9.69 -12.23
CA ASN A 91 18.75 8.79 -13.10
C ASN A 91 19.11 7.31 -12.93
N ARG A 92 20.33 7.00 -12.46
CA ARG A 92 20.80 5.63 -12.21
C ARG A 92 21.23 5.52 -10.76
N PHE A 93 20.62 4.56 -10.06
CA PHE A 93 20.93 4.25 -8.67
C PHE A 93 21.89 3.07 -8.62
N TYR A 94 22.88 3.15 -7.74
CA TYR A 94 23.80 2.05 -7.53
C TYR A 94 23.07 0.88 -6.88
N VAL A 95 23.30 -0.30 -7.43
CA VAL A 95 23.14 -1.60 -6.77
C VAL A 95 24.44 -2.37 -6.96
N PRO A 96 24.80 -3.28 -6.05
CA PRO A 96 25.98 -4.12 -6.21
C PRO A 96 25.98 -4.81 -7.58
N ARG A 97 27.14 -4.91 -8.22
CA ARG A 97 27.24 -5.31 -9.64
C ARG A 97 26.47 -6.58 -9.98
N ASP A 98 26.51 -7.57 -9.08
CA ASP A 98 25.87 -8.88 -9.27
C ASP A 98 24.34 -8.83 -9.11
N GLU A 99 23.80 -7.80 -8.47
CA GLU A 99 22.36 -7.55 -8.30
C GLU A 99 21.75 -6.74 -9.46
N CYS A 100 22.59 -6.18 -10.32
CA CYS A 100 22.11 -5.41 -11.46
C CYS A 100 21.48 -6.35 -12.49
N PHE A 101 20.26 -6.04 -12.94
CA PHE A 101 19.60 -6.80 -13.99
C PHE A 101 20.52 -6.94 -15.21
N LEU A 102 20.63 -8.17 -15.72
CA LEU A 102 21.25 -8.43 -17.01
C LEU A 102 20.58 -7.58 -18.09
N GLU A 103 21.36 -7.11 -19.07
CA GLU A 103 20.91 -6.24 -20.15
C GLU A 103 19.68 -6.80 -20.89
N ILE A 104 19.62 -8.12 -21.11
CA ILE A 104 18.47 -8.80 -21.72
C ILE A 104 17.18 -8.62 -20.91
N LYS A 105 17.28 -8.66 -19.57
CA LYS A 105 16.14 -8.39 -18.68
C LYS A 105 15.81 -6.89 -18.62
N GLN A 106 16.75 -6.00 -18.91
CA GLN A 106 16.46 -4.57 -19.01
C GLN A 106 15.69 -4.24 -20.30
N LEU A 107 16.01 -4.93 -21.40
CA LEU A 107 15.36 -4.75 -22.69
C LEU A 107 13.86 -5.11 -22.67
N THR A 108 13.43 -6.03 -21.80
CA THR A 108 11.99 -6.32 -21.62
C THR A 108 11.20 -5.15 -21.02
N PHE A 109 11.86 -4.17 -20.41
CA PHE A 109 11.22 -2.96 -19.87
C PHE A 109 11.28 -1.76 -20.83
N SER A 110 11.99 -1.88 -21.96
CA SER A 110 12.11 -0.84 -22.97
C SER A 110 11.37 -1.26 -24.24
N ASP A 111 10.04 -1.11 -24.23
CA ASP A 111 9.23 -1.26 -25.44
C ASP A 111 8.59 0.09 -25.82
N THR A 112 9.02 0.64 -26.96
CA THR A 112 8.37 1.79 -27.63
C THR A 112 8.60 1.66 -29.13
N GLY A 113 7.98 0.65 -29.75
CA GLY A 113 8.12 0.38 -31.19
C GLY A 113 7.01 0.90 -32.11
N GLY A 114 6.06 1.73 -31.64
CA GLY A 114 4.94 2.16 -32.49
C GLY A 114 4.32 3.51 -32.14
N ASP A 115 3.72 4.16 -33.14
CA ASP A 115 3.03 5.47 -33.03
C ASP A 115 1.73 5.41 -32.21
N VAL A 116 1.25 4.20 -31.88
CA VAL A 116 0.02 3.97 -31.13
C VAL A 116 0.29 3.03 -29.96
N LEU A 117 0.01 3.51 -28.75
CA LEU A 117 0.04 2.71 -27.53
C LEU A 117 -1.28 1.92 -27.42
N ARG A 118 -1.22 0.60 -27.64
CA ARG A 118 -2.35 -0.31 -27.46
C ARG A 118 -2.05 -1.28 -26.32
N PHE A 119 -2.80 -1.16 -25.23
CA PHE A 119 -2.70 -2.08 -24.10
C PHE A 119 -3.42 -3.40 -24.40
N GLU A 120 -2.89 -4.49 -23.86
CA GLU A 120 -3.57 -5.77 -23.85
C GLU A 120 -4.84 -5.69 -23.01
N THR A 121 -5.93 -6.29 -23.50
CA THR A 121 -7.19 -6.32 -22.76
C THR A 121 -7.11 -7.40 -21.68
N PRO A 122 -7.41 -7.08 -20.40
CA PRO A 122 -7.41 -8.07 -19.34
C PRO A 122 -8.35 -9.24 -19.66
N GLU A 123 -7.89 -10.46 -19.42
CA GLU A 123 -8.61 -11.70 -19.79
C GLU A 123 -10.04 -11.77 -19.23
N ALA A 124 -10.27 -11.24 -18.02
CA ALA A 124 -11.60 -11.19 -17.41
C ALA A 124 -12.59 -10.32 -18.23
N MET A 125 -12.11 -9.24 -18.85
CA MET A 125 -12.95 -8.38 -19.71
C MET A 125 -13.34 -9.07 -21.02
N ASN A 126 -12.53 -10.02 -21.53
CA ASN A 126 -12.87 -10.78 -22.73
C ASN A 126 -14.05 -11.74 -22.47
N ARG A 127 -14.24 -12.19 -21.23
CA ARG A 127 -15.29 -13.12 -20.84
C ARG A 127 -16.61 -12.43 -20.46
N ASP A 128 -16.53 -11.44 -19.58
CA ASP A 128 -17.68 -10.60 -19.20
C ASP A 128 -17.20 -9.14 -19.04
N LYS A 129 -17.61 -8.25 -19.94
CA LYS A 129 -17.19 -6.84 -19.94
C LYS A 129 -17.65 -6.05 -18.70
N PHE A 130 -18.67 -6.54 -17.99
CA PHE A 130 -19.29 -5.87 -16.85
C PHE A 130 -19.07 -6.62 -15.53
N PHE A 131 -18.23 -7.65 -15.50
CA PHE A 131 -17.98 -8.46 -14.30
C PHE A 131 -17.57 -7.60 -13.09
N TRP A 132 -16.66 -6.64 -13.30
CA TRP A 132 -16.12 -5.73 -12.29
C TRP A 132 -17.18 -4.83 -11.64
N PHE A 133 -18.36 -4.72 -12.25
CA PHE A 133 -19.44 -3.88 -11.76
C PHE A 133 -20.27 -4.55 -10.67
N ARG A 134 -20.21 -5.88 -10.61
CA ARG A 134 -20.98 -6.75 -9.72
C ARG A 134 -20.48 -6.67 -8.27
N ASP A 135 -21.38 -6.83 -7.32
CA ASP A 135 -21.04 -6.83 -5.89
C ASP A 135 -20.29 -8.10 -5.50
N GLU A 136 -20.60 -9.20 -6.17
CA GLU A 136 -19.94 -10.49 -6.00
C GLU A 136 -18.46 -10.40 -6.40
N GLU A 137 -18.14 -9.73 -7.51
CA GLU A 137 -16.75 -9.58 -7.93
C GLU A 137 -15.98 -8.63 -7.00
N PHE A 138 -16.62 -7.52 -6.60
CA PHE A 138 -16.05 -6.61 -5.61
C PHE A 138 -15.68 -7.34 -4.31
N ALA A 139 -16.58 -8.19 -3.79
CA ALA A 139 -16.30 -8.97 -2.60
C ALA A 139 -15.30 -10.11 -2.85
N ARG A 140 -15.37 -10.82 -3.97
CA ARG A 140 -14.44 -11.91 -4.32
C ARG A 140 -13.00 -11.44 -4.41
N GLN A 141 -12.77 -10.24 -4.96
CA GLN A 141 -11.43 -9.66 -5.08
C GLN A 141 -10.77 -9.38 -3.72
N THR A 142 -11.55 -9.20 -2.65
CA THR A 142 -11.00 -9.06 -1.29
C THR A 142 -10.38 -10.35 -0.76
N LEU A 143 -10.71 -11.51 -1.34
CA LEU A 143 -10.17 -12.82 -0.97
C LEU A 143 -9.19 -13.40 -1.99
N SER A 144 -9.32 -13.00 -3.26
CA SER A 144 -8.62 -13.64 -4.38
C SER A 144 -8.31 -12.67 -5.54
N GLY A 145 -8.25 -11.37 -5.22
CA GLY A 145 -7.78 -10.32 -6.11
C GLY A 145 -6.32 -9.96 -5.84
N LEU A 146 -5.96 -8.71 -6.10
CA LEU A 146 -4.59 -8.21 -5.94
C LEU A 146 -4.19 -8.00 -4.47
N ASN A 147 -5.17 -7.79 -3.57
CA ASN A 147 -4.93 -7.55 -2.15
C ASN A 147 -5.76 -8.49 -1.24
N PRO A 148 -5.48 -9.80 -1.23
CA PRO A 148 -6.26 -10.78 -0.47
C PRO A 148 -5.96 -10.78 1.05
N TYR A 149 -5.14 -9.84 1.53
CA TYR A 149 -4.59 -9.85 2.90
C TYR A 149 -5.25 -8.87 3.85
N SER A 150 -6.05 -7.92 3.34
CA SER A 150 -6.61 -6.82 4.14
C SER A 150 -7.96 -7.12 4.77
N ILE A 151 -8.66 -8.17 4.31
CA ILE A 151 -9.95 -8.55 4.90
C ILE A 151 -9.74 -9.20 6.26
N GLN A 152 -10.56 -8.82 7.23
CA GLN A 152 -10.49 -9.33 8.60
C GLN A 152 -11.87 -9.73 9.12
N LEU A 153 -11.90 -10.65 10.08
CA LEU A 153 -13.11 -11.01 10.82
C LEU A 153 -13.52 -9.84 11.72
N VAL A 154 -14.82 -9.54 11.78
CA VAL A 154 -15.35 -8.57 12.76
C VAL A 154 -15.38 -9.26 14.13
N THR A 155 -14.58 -8.76 15.07
CA THR A 155 -14.46 -9.31 16.43
C THR A 155 -15.15 -8.46 17.50
N GLU A 156 -15.49 -7.21 17.19
CA GLU A 156 -16.12 -6.27 18.12
C GLU A 156 -17.33 -5.60 17.46
N TRP A 157 -18.41 -5.44 18.21
CA TRP A 157 -19.62 -4.76 17.77
C TRP A 157 -20.23 -3.91 18.90
N PRO A 158 -20.68 -2.67 18.64
CA PRO A 158 -20.56 -1.91 17.39
C PRO A 158 -19.10 -1.55 17.08
N LEU A 159 -18.79 -1.31 15.79
CA LEU A 159 -17.46 -0.92 15.35
C LEU A 159 -17.01 0.42 15.98
N LYS A 160 -15.76 0.48 16.43
CA LYS A 160 -15.16 1.67 17.07
C LYS A 160 -13.76 1.92 16.54
N SER A 161 -13.44 3.19 16.30
CA SER A 161 -12.09 3.66 16.04
C SER A 161 -11.24 3.64 17.31
N LYS A 162 -9.94 3.37 17.16
CA LYS A 162 -8.93 3.46 18.21
C LYS A 162 -8.22 4.82 18.24
N LEU A 163 -8.57 5.72 17.32
CA LEU A 163 -7.97 7.05 17.22
C LEU A 163 -8.46 7.99 18.32
N GLU A 164 -7.63 8.97 18.65
CA GLU A 164 -7.88 10.00 19.66
C GLU A 164 -9.16 10.80 19.36
N LEU A 165 -10.11 10.81 20.31
CA LEU A 165 -11.42 11.46 20.19
C LEU A 165 -11.29 12.97 19.90
N ASP A 166 -10.38 13.65 20.58
CA ASP A 166 -10.25 15.10 20.53
C ASP A 166 -9.75 15.60 19.16
N ILE A 167 -9.07 14.73 18.41
CA ILE A 167 -8.53 15.05 17.08
C ILE A 167 -9.51 14.61 16.00
N TYR A 168 -10.05 13.39 16.11
CA TYR A 168 -10.75 12.74 15.01
C TYR A 168 -12.27 12.70 15.17
N GLY A 169 -12.80 13.13 16.31
CA GLY A 169 -14.23 13.11 16.63
C GLY A 169 -14.72 11.74 17.13
N PRO A 170 -16.04 11.59 17.35
CA PRO A 170 -16.63 10.38 17.94
C PRO A 170 -16.15 9.05 17.31
N PRO A 171 -15.70 8.06 18.10
CA PRO A 171 -15.08 6.84 17.57
C PRO A 171 -16.11 5.82 17.07
N LYS A 172 -17.37 5.90 17.51
CA LYS A 172 -18.43 4.93 17.16
C LYS A 172 -18.76 5.03 15.66
N SER A 173 -18.82 3.89 14.98
CA SER A 173 -19.27 3.80 13.59
C SER A 173 -20.75 4.18 13.45
N ALA A 174 -21.10 4.74 12.30
CA ALA A 174 -22.48 5.02 11.89
C ALA A 174 -23.21 3.78 11.36
N ILE A 175 -22.51 2.67 11.13
CA ILE A 175 -23.15 1.40 10.77
C ILE A 175 -23.84 0.83 12.02
N THR A 176 -25.15 0.58 11.92
CA THR A 176 -25.96 0.06 13.01
C THR A 176 -26.38 -1.39 12.78
N THR A 177 -26.81 -2.07 13.85
CA THR A 177 -27.30 -3.44 13.79
C THR A 177 -28.51 -3.55 12.87
N GLU A 178 -29.43 -2.60 12.96
CA GLU A 178 -30.68 -2.58 12.20
C GLU A 178 -30.41 -2.51 10.69
N MET A 179 -29.45 -1.66 10.27
CA MET A 179 -29.03 -1.58 8.85
C MET A 179 -28.52 -2.92 8.33
N ILE A 180 -27.76 -3.65 9.14
CA ILE A 180 -27.16 -4.92 8.75
C ILE A 180 -28.20 -6.05 8.74
N GLU A 181 -29.10 -6.09 9.72
CA GLU A 181 -30.18 -7.07 9.79
C GLU A 181 -31.18 -6.92 8.63
N GLU A 182 -31.50 -5.67 8.24
CA GLU A 182 -32.27 -5.36 7.03
C GLU A 182 -31.59 -5.94 5.77
N GLU A 183 -30.29 -5.69 5.60
CA GLU A 183 -29.54 -6.16 4.43
C GLU A 183 -29.35 -7.68 4.40
N ILE A 184 -29.32 -8.34 5.57
CA ILE A 184 -29.26 -9.82 5.68
C ILE A 184 -30.65 -10.45 5.51
N GLY A 185 -31.72 -9.65 5.56
CA GLY A 185 -33.10 -10.12 5.39
C GLY A 185 -33.62 -10.92 6.60
N GLY A 186 -33.14 -10.60 7.81
CA GLY A 186 -33.58 -11.24 9.06
C GLY A 186 -33.29 -12.75 9.19
N LEU A 187 -32.56 -13.34 8.24
CA LEU A 187 -32.34 -14.79 8.14
C LEU A 187 -31.34 -15.36 9.15
N MET A 188 -30.49 -14.51 9.76
CA MET A 188 -29.50 -14.93 10.75
C MET A 188 -29.29 -13.83 11.80
N SER A 189 -29.05 -14.24 13.06
CA SER A 189 -28.46 -13.35 14.07
C SER A 189 -27.05 -12.95 13.63
N VAL A 190 -26.63 -11.71 13.93
CA VAL A 190 -25.32 -11.09 13.61
C VAL A 190 -24.11 -11.93 14.02
N ASP A 191 -24.34 -12.95 14.85
CA ASP A 191 -23.37 -13.53 15.74
C ASP A 191 -22.28 -14.41 15.13
N LYS A 192 -22.23 -14.72 13.83
CA LYS A 192 -21.22 -15.70 13.36
C LYS A 192 -20.38 -15.47 12.11
N LYS A 193 -20.64 -14.55 11.17
CA LYS A 193 -19.78 -14.43 9.96
C LYS A 193 -19.74 -13.07 9.26
N LEU A 194 -19.49 -12.00 10.01
CA LEU A 194 -19.18 -10.69 9.43
C LEU A 194 -17.68 -10.51 9.21
N PHE A 195 -17.33 -9.97 8.05
CA PHE A 195 -15.96 -9.61 7.70
C PHE A 195 -15.91 -8.13 7.32
N MET A 196 -14.73 -7.52 7.39
CA MET A 196 -14.56 -6.14 6.99
C MET A 196 -13.23 -5.86 6.29
N LEU A 197 -13.25 -4.87 5.40
CA LEU A 197 -12.07 -4.07 5.08
C LEU A 197 -12.13 -2.81 5.95
N ASP A 198 -11.14 -2.61 6.82
CA ASP A 198 -11.07 -1.43 7.68
C ASP A 198 -9.85 -0.57 7.30
N TYR A 199 -10.11 0.46 6.49
CA TYR A 199 -9.17 1.50 6.15
C TYR A 199 -9.44 2.79 6.93
N HIS A 200 -10.31 2.76 7.95
CA HIS A 200 -10.67 3.97 8.69
C HIS A 200 -9.48 4.48 9.48
N ASP A 201 -8.95 3.71 10.42
CA ASP A 201 -7.93 4.22 11.35
C ASP A 201 -6.59 4.50 10.66
N ILE A 202 -6.29 3.80 9.56
CA ILE A 202 -5.07 4.03 8.80
C ILE A 202 -5.15 5.26 7.89
N LEU A 203 -6.30 5.53 7.26
CA LEU A 203 -6.41 6.65 6.33
C LEU A 203 -6.86 7.95 7.00
N LEU A 204 -7.68 7.89 8.05
CA LEU A 204 -8.24 9.07 8.70
C LEU A 204 -7.18 10.11 9.11
N PRO A 205 -5.99 9.74 9.62
CA PRO A 205 -4.90 10.68 9.92
C PRO A 205 -4.39 11.48 8.71
N PHE A 206 -4.60 10.99 7.50
CA PHE A 206 -4.15 11.63 6.25
C PHE A 206 -5.25 12.41 5.54
N VAL A 207 -6.53 12.25 5.94
CA VAL A 207 -7.68 12.83 5.24
C VAL A 207 -7.56 14.35 5.11
N ASP A 208 -7.25 15.06 6.20
CA ASP A 208 -7.11 16.52 6.17
C ASP A 208 -6.00 16.97 5.21
N LYS A 209 -4.81 16.36 5.33
CA LYS A 209 -3.65 16.71 4.50
C LYS A 209 -3.90 16.45 3.02
N VAL A 210 -4.50 15.31 2.68
CA VAL A 210 -4.79 14.96 1.29
C VAL A 210 -5.83 15.91 0.73
N ARG A 211 -6.96 16.14 1.40
CA ARG A 211 -8.05 16.99 0.87
C ARG A 211 -7.67 18.45 0.68
N ARG A 212 -6.59 18.93 1.30
CA ARG A 212 -6.01 20.27 1.04
C ARG A 212 -5.28 20.36 -0.30
N LEU A 213 -4.93 19.22 -0.91
CA LEU A 213 -4.36 19.17 -2.25
C LEU A 213 -5.47 19.30 -3.30
N GLU A 214 -5.26 20.22 -4.24
CA GLU A 214 -6.22 20.51 -5.30
C GLU A 214 -6.59 19.25 -6.10
N GLY A 215 -7.89 19.04 -6.31
CA GLY A 215 -8.42 17.93 -7.11
C GLY A 215 -8.36 16.55 -6.44
N THR A 216 -8.04 16.47 -5.15
CA THR A 216 -7.94 15.18 -4.45
C THR A 216 -8.98 15.03 -3.33
N THR A 217 -9.35 13.77 -3.04
CA THR A 217 -10.25 13.44 -1.95
C THR A 217 -9.95 12.05 -1.43
N VAL A 218 -10.06 11.85 -0.12
CA VAL A 218 -9.91 10.56 0.55
C VAL A 218 -10.79 10.54 1.80
N TYR A 219 -11.19 9.35 2.23
CA TYR A 219 -11.99 9.13 3.43
C TYR A 219 -11.37 8.03 4.28
N GLY A 220 -11.60 8.04 5.58
CA GLY A 220 -11.51 6.80 6.35
C GLY A 220 -12.68 5.91 5.93
N SER A 221 -12.43 4.68 5.49
CA SER A 221 -13.50 3.79 5.01
C SER A 221 -13.58 2.47 5.76
N ARG A 222 -14.80 2.02 6.05
CA ARG A 222 -15.08 0.64 6.48
C ARG A 222 -16.05 0.00 5.51
N THR A 223 -15.75 -1.21 5.07
CA THR A 223 -16.64 -1.99 4.22
C THR A 223 -16.98 -3.29 4.94
N LEU A 224 -18.26 -3.56 5.14
CA LEU A 224 -18.73 -4.79 5.76
C LEU A 224 -19.17 -5.80 4.71
N PHE A 225 -18.86 -7.06 4.99
CA PHE A 225 -19.22 -8.22 4.20
C PHE A 225 -19.86 -9.27 5.09
N PHE A 226 -20.72 -10.07 4.47
CA PHE A 226 -21.35 -11.23 5.07
C PHE A 226 -21.01 -12.48 4.28
N LEU A 227 -20.56 -13.52 4.97
CA LEU A 227 -20.34 -14.83 4.37
C LEU A 227 -21.66 -15.58 4.28
N THR A 228 -22.12 -15.77 3.05
CA THR A 228 -23.34 -16.50 2.73
C THR A 228 -23.19 -18.00 3.04
N LYS A 229 -24.32 -18.72 3.08
CA LYS A 229 -24.32 -20.18 3.25
C LYS A 229 -23.65 -20.90 2.08
N ASP A 230 -23.64 -20.28 0.91
CA ASP A 230 -23.04 -20.82 -0.32
C ASP A 230 -21.52 -20.59 -0.38
N GLY A 231 -20.93 -20.00 0.67
CA GLY A 231 -19.48 -19.79 0.77
C GLY A 231 -18.97 -18.55 0.03
N THR A 232 -19.85 -17.64 -0.37
CA THR A 232 -19.48 -16.38 -1.03
C THR A 232 -19.59 -15.18 -0.09
N LEU A 233 -18.78 -14.15 -0.32
CA LEU A 233 -18.92 -12.88 0.40
C LEU A 233 -19.89 -11.97 -0.34
N ARG A 234 -20.78 -11.33 0.42
CA ARG A 234 -21.68 -10.28 -0.06
C ARG A 234 -21.40 -8.98 0.68
N PRO A 235 -21.16 -7.85 -0.02
CA PRO A 235 -21.00 -6.56 0.64
C PRO A 235 -22.35 -6.08 1.19
N LEU A 236 -22.32 -5.48 2.39
CA LEU A 236 -23.53 -5.02 3.09
C LEU A 236 -23.59 -3.50 3.23
N ALA A 237 -22.47 -2.88 3.58
CA ALA A 237 -22.40 -1.46 3.85
C ALA A 237 -20.99 -0.93 3.64
N ILE A 238 -20.90 0.33 3.22
CA ILE A 238 -19.66 1.11 3.17
C ILE A 238 -19.87 2.38 3.99
N GLU A 239 -19.07 2.56 5.03
CA GLU A 239 -18.99 3.80 5.79
C GLU A 239 -17.82 4.65 5.27
N PHE A 240 -18.07 5.93 5.03
CA PHE A 240 -17.01 6.94 4.88
C PHE A 240 -17.03 7.90 6.05
N THR A 241 -15.84 8.26 6.51
CA THR A 241 -15.61 9.23 7.59
C THR A 241 -14.61 10.29 7.15
N CYS A 242 -14.96 11.55 7.42
CA CYS A 242 -14.03 12.68 7.42
C CYS A 242 -13.87 13.16 8.87
N PRO A 243 -12.64 13.47 9.32
CA PRO A 243 -12.43 14.06 10.64
C PRO A 243 -12.99 15.50 10.68
N PRO A 244 -13.16 16.09 11.88
CA PRO A 244 -13.44 17.52 12.00
C PRO A 244 -12.40 18.34 11.24
N MET A 245 -12.87 19.20 10.34
CA MET A 245 -11.99 20.05 9.50
C MET A 245 -12.71 21.32 9.07
N ASP A 246 -11.96 22.41 8.92
CA ASP A 246 -12.44 23.72 8.46
C ASP A 246 -13.70 24.22 9.21
N GLY A 247 -13.70 24.04 10.54
CA GLY A 247 -14.80 24.43 11.43
C GLY A 247 -16.04 23.53 11.37
N LYS A 248 -16.02 22.46 10.55
CA LYS A 248 -17.08 21.46 10.46
C LYS A 248 -16.79 20.31 11.42
N GLN A 249 -17.86 19.81 12.03
CA GLN A 249 -17.82 18.59 12.83
C GLN A 249 -17.48 17.38 11.94
N GLN A 250 -17.10 16.28 12.60
CA GLN A 250 -16.87 15.00 11.94
C GLN A 250 -18.07 14.63 11.06
N TRP A 251 -17.79 14.23 9.83
CA TRP A 251 -18.81 13.79 8.89
C TRP A 251 -18.70 12.28 8.69
N LYS A 252 -19.81 11.56 8.79
CA LYS A 252 -19.91 10.14 8.45
C LYS A 252 -21.13 9.88 7.59
N GLN A 253 -21.01 8.98 6.63
CA GLN A 253 -22.15 8.49 5.86
C GLN A 253 -21.99 7.01 5.54
N VAL A 254 -23.10 6.28 5.65
CA VAL A 254 -23.19 4.87 5.30
C VAL A 254 -23.93 4.72 3.96
N PHE A 255 -23.34 3.97 3.05
CA PHE A 255 -23.91 3.58 1.77
C PHE A 255 -24.23 2.09 1.79
N ARG A 256 -25.38 1.71 1.24
CA ARG A 256 -25.88 0.34 1.17
C ARG A 256 -26.17 -0.06 -0.28
N PRO A 257 -26.10 -1.36 -0.63
CA PRO A 257 -26.64 -1.86 -1.88
C PRO A 257 -28.08 -1.36 -2.09
N SER A 258 -28.42 -0.97 -3.32
CA SER A 258 -29.75 -0.43 -3.62
C SER A 258 -30.14 -0.66 -5.07
N TRP A 259 -31.45 -0.79 -5.29
CA TRP A 259 -32.07 -0.92 -6.61
C TRP A 259 -32.61 0.40 -7.17
N TYR A 260 -32.72 1.45 -6.35
CA TYR A 260 -33.13 2.79 -6.79
C TYR A 260 -32.03 3.51 -7.57
N SER A 261 -32.39 4.23 -8.63
CA SER A 261 -31.47 4.82 -9.61
C SER A 261 -30.38 5.72 -9.03
N THR A 262 -30.69 6.64 -8.12
CA THR A 262 -29.66 7.49 -7.49
C THR A 262 -28.79 6.69 -6.52
N CYS A 263 -29.41 5.85 -5.71
CA CYS A 263 -28.72 5.10 -4.67
C CYS A 263 -27.80 4.02 -5.24
N ILE A 264 -28.15 3.38 -6.37
CA ILE A 264 -27.27 2.41 -7.04
C ILE A 264 -25.99 3.07 -7.57
N TRP A 265 -26.08 4.32 -8.06
CA TRP A 265 -24.90 5.07 -8.48
C TRP A 265 -24.03 5.50 -7.29
N LEU A 266 -24.65 5.96 -6.19
CA LEU A 266 -23.93 6.27 -4.97
C LEU A 266 -23.21 5.04 -4.40
N TRP A 267 -23.85 3.88 -4.40
CA TRP A 267 -23.23 2.61 -4.01
C TRP A 267 -22.01 2.26 -4.86
N ARG A 268 -22.13 2.41 -6.19
CA ARG A 268 -21.00 2.16 -7.11
C ARG A 268 -19.84 3.12 -6.90
N ILE A 269 -20.12 4.40 -6.68
CA ILE A 269 -19.10 5.40 -6.35
C ILE A 269 -18.45 5.07 -5.01
N ALA A 270 -19.22 4.59 -4.02
CA ALA A 270 -18.66 4.13 -2.75
C ALA A 270 -17.70 2.95 -2.95
N LYS A 271 -18.07 1.93 -3.74
CA LYS A 271 -17.15 0.84 -4.08
C LYS A 271 -15.87 1.35 -4.77
N ALA A 272 -16.00 2.31 -5.69
CA ALA A 272 -14.84 2.90 -6.37
C ALA A 272 -13.89 3.61 -5.40
N HIS A 273 -14.41 4.35 -4.41
CA HIS A 273 -13.59 4.94 -3.35
C HIS A 273 -12.88 3.88 -2.50
N VAL A 274 -13.60 2.81 -2.10
CA VAL A 274 -12.99 1.69 -1.37
C VAL A 274 -11.89 1.03 -2.18
N LEU A 275 -12.08 0.81 -3.48
CA LEU A 275 -11.05 0.26 -4.36
C LEU A 275 -9.83 1.19 -4.50
N ALA A 276 -10.03 2.51 -4.50
CA ALA A 276 -8.93 3.47 -4.50
C ALA A 276 -8.14 3.42 -3.18
N HIS A 277 -8.83 3.30 -2.04
CA HIS A 277 -8.20 3.12 -0.73
C HIS A 277 -7.42 1.80 -0.67
N ASP A 278 -8.04 0.70 -1.10
CA ASP A 278 -7.44 -0.63 -1.17
C ASP A 278 -6.21 -0.66 -2.08
N SER A 279 -6.27 -0.02 -3.26
CA SER A 279 -5.13 0.08 -4.18
C SER A 279 -3.98 0.88 -3.57
N GLY A 280 -4.27 1.99 -2.87
CA GLY A 280 -3.26 2.78 -2.18
C GLY A 280 -2.57 1.98 -1.08
N TYR A 281 -3.35 1.24 -0.27
CA TYR A 281 -2.81 0.34 0.74
C TYR A 281 -2.00 -0.80 0.12
N GLN A 282 -2.55 -1.47 -0.90
CA GLN A 282 -1.91 -2.59 -1.56
C GLN A 282 -0.56 -2.19 -2.15
N GLN A 283 -0.48 -1.07 -2.86
CA GLN A 283 0.77 -0.64 -3.49
C GLN A 283 1.79 -0.17 -2.46
N LEU A 284 1.40 0.58 -1.43
CA LEU A 284 2.35 1.21 -0.50
C LEU A 284 2.68 0.36 0.74
N VAL A 285 1.84 -0.61 1.09
CA VAL A 285 1.97 -1.39 2.33
C VAL A 285 2.08 -2.89 2.04
N SER A 286 1.20 -3.45 1.21
CA SER A 286 1.22 -4.90 0.94
C SER A 286 2.32 -5.30 -0.06
N HIS A 287 2.73 -4.38 -0.95
CA HIS A 287 3.59 -4.70 -2.10
C HIS A 287 4.97 -4.03 -2.09
N TRP A 288 5.03 -2.71 -1.91
CA TRP A 288 6.28 -1.94 -1.93
C TRP A 288 7.30 -2.39 -0.87
#